data_AF-A0A8H4XTN6-F1
#
_entry.id   AF-A0A8H4XTN6-F1
#
_cell.length_a   1.000
_cell.length_b   1.000
_cell.length_c   1.000
_cell.angle_alpha   90.00
_cell.angle_beta   90.00
_cell.angle_gamma   90.00
#
_symmetry.space_group_name_H-M   'P 1'
#
loop_
_entity.id
_entity.type
_entity.pdbx_description
1 polymer ?
#
loop_
_entity_poly.entity_id
_entity_poly.type
_entity_poly.pdbx_seq_one_letter_code
_entity_poly.pdbx_strand_id
1 'polypeptide(L)'
;VHAKVPYIVQEATVVIRNIFRKYPNQYEGIIGAVIQNIDELDEPEAKAAIIWIIGQYADRIENSDGLLQDYLATFHDEPIEVQLALLTATVKLFIQRPTKGQQLVPEVLKWCTEDTDDPDLRDRGYMYWRLLSTDPAAAKEVVMGEKPPITAESEKLEPNTLEELCLNIGTTKTARQ
;
A
#
# COMPACT_ATOMS: atom_id res chain seq x y z
N VAL A 1 19.55 -1.57 -25.85
CA VAL A 1 18.07 -1.72 -25.83
C VAL A 1 17.67 -2.20 -24.44
N HIS A 2 17.68 -1.31 -23.46
CA HIS A 2 17.31 -1.57 -22.05
C HIS A 2 16.67 -0.31 -21.47
N ALA A 3 15.87 0.40 -22.27
CA ALA A 3 15.04 1.45 -21.72
C ALA A 3 13.85 0.73 -21.06
N LYS A 4 13.92 0.56 -19.74
CA LYS A 4 12.71 0.35 -18.94
C LYS A 4 11.83 1.56 -19.24
N VAL A 5 10.61 1.33 -19.70
CA VAL A 5 9.65 2.43 -19.89
C VAL A 5 9.07 2.69 -18.49
N PRO A 6 9.37 3.83 -17.83
CA PRO A 6 9.07 4.00 -16.40
C PRO A 6 7.59 3.82 -16.08
N TYR A 7 6.71 4.34 -16.93
CA TYR A 7 5.26 4.17 -16.82
C TYR A 7 4.82 2.69 -16.78
N ILE A 8 5.42 1.82 -17.60
CA ILE A 8 5.08 0.39 -17.60
C ILE A 8 5.48 -0.27 -16.27
N VAL A 9 6.61 0.14 -15.69
CA VAL A 9 7.07 -0.40 -14.40
C VAL A 9 6.14 0.04 -13.27
N GLN A 10 5.69 1.28 -13.30
CA GLN A 10 4.76 1.84 -12.31
C GLN A 10 3.42 1.10 -12.33
N GLU A 11 2.80 0.98 -13.50
CA GLU A 11 1.54 0.23 -13.67
C GLU A 11 1.70 -1.26 -13.30
N ALA A 12 2.80 -1.88 -13.73
CA ALA A 12 3.07 -3.27 -13.37
C ALA A 12 3.18 -3.46 -11.85
N THR A 13 3.76 -2.50 -11.13
CA THR A 13 3.89 -2.55 -9.66
C THR A 13 2.52 -2.52 -8.98
N VAL A 14 1.61 -1.67 -9.48
CA VAL A 14 0.22 -1.59 -9.00
C VAL A 14 -0.52 -2.92 -9.22
N VAL A 15 -0.36 -3.51 -10.40
CA VAL A 15 -0.96 -4.82 -10.73
C VAL A 15 -0.37 -5.94 -9.87
N ILE A 16 0.94 -5.95 -9.64
CA ILE A 16 1.61 -6.95 -8.81
C ILE A 16 1.11 -6.90 -7.36
N ARG A 17 0.93 -5.70 -6.79
CA ARG A 17 0.27 -5.55 -5.47
C ARG A 17 -1.08 -6.24 -5.44
N ASN A 18 -1.90 -6.04 -6.47
CA ASN A 18 -3.24 -6.64 -6.54
C ASN A 18 -3.17 -8.17 -6.68
N ILE A 19 -2.21 -8.69 -7.44
CA ILE A 19 -1.93 -10.14 -7.53
C ILE A 19 -1.57 -10.70 -6.16
N PHE A 20 -0.67 -10.06 -5.42
CA PHE A 20 -0.30 -10.50 -4.06
C PHE A 20 -1.46 -10.44 -3.07
N ARG A 21 -2.35 -9.44 -3.18
CA ARG A 21 -3.55 -9.36 -2.35
C ARG A 21 -4.58 -10.44 -2.69
N LYS A 22 -4.65 -10.89 -3.95
CA LYS A 22 -5.58 -11.93 -4.40
C LYS A 22 -5.04 -13.35 -4.17
N TYR A 23 -3.73 -13.54 -4.33
CA TYR A 23 -3.03 -14.83 -4.21
C TYR A 23 -1.84 -14.70 -3.24
N PRO A 24 -2.11 -14.56 -1.93
CA PRO A 24 -1.06 -14.36 -0.92
C PRO A 24 -0.10 -15.56 -0.86
N ASN A 25 1.19 -15.29 -0.65
CA ASN A 25 2.27 -16.28 -0.45
C ASN A 25 2.55 -17.25 -1.63
N GLN A 26 1.97 -17.03 -2.82
CA GLN A 26 2.19 -17.91 -3.98
C GLN A 26 3.33 -17.46 -4.90
N TYR A 27 3.63 -16.15 -4.95
CA TYR A 27 4.51 -15.53 -5.95
C TYR A 27 5.68 -14.76 -5.32
N GLU A 28 6.12 -15.16 -4.13
CA GLU A 28 7.17 -14.47 -3.36
C GLU A 28 8.50 -14.33 -4.11
N GLY A 29 8.82 -15.26 -5.02
CA GLY A 29 10.07 -15.22 -5.81
C GLY A 29 10.21 -13.98 -6.70
N ILE A 30 9.11 -13.26 -6.97
CA ILE A 30 9.11 -12.06 -7.80
C ILE A 30 9.45 -10.80 -6.97
N ILE A 31 9.32 -10.84 -5.64
CA ILE A 31 9.50 -9.69 -4.74
C ILE A 31 10.88 -9.06 -4.94
N GLY A 32 11.94 -9.87 -5.00
CA GLY A 32 13.31 -9.36 -5.21
C GLY A 32 13.47 -8.63 -6.54
N ALA A 33 12.85 -9.12 -7.61
CA ALA A 33 12.89 -8.46 -8.91
C ALA A 33 12.11 -7.14 -8.89
N VAL A 34 10.98 -7.07 -8.20
CA VAL A 34 10.22 -5.81 -8.06
C VAL A 34 11.04 -4.78 -7.29
N ILE A 35 11.69 -5.19 -6.21
CA ILE A 35 12.47 -4.29 -5.35
C ILE A 35 13.70 -3.71 -6.07
N GLN A 36 14.33 -4.48 -6.95
CA GLN A 36 15.47 -4.01 -7.75
C GLN A 36 15.10 -2.95 -8.81
N ASN A 37 13.81 -2.72 -9.05
CA ASN A 37 13.31 -1.78 -10.06
C ASN A 37 12.62 -0.56 -9.45
N ILE A 38 12.83 -0.29 -8.15
CA ILE A 38 12.13 0.76 -7.38
C ILE A 38 12.59 2.19 -7.71
N ASP A 39 13.81 2.38 -8.22
CA ASP A 39 14.49 3.69 -8.24
C ASP A 39 13.84 4.76 -9.17
N GLU A 40 12.69 4.50 -9.78
CA GLU A 40 12.01 5.37 -10.77
C GLU A 40 10.47 5.39 -10.62
N LEU A 41 9.95 5.40 -9.38
CA LEU A 41 8.52 5.51 -9.11
C LEU A 41 8.12 6.97 -8.80
N ASP A 42 7.43 7.60 -9.74
CA ASP A 42 6.92 8.97 -9.60
C ASP A 42 5.44 8.99 -9.20
N GLU A 43 4.65 8.05 -9.73
CA GLU A 43 3.21 7.99 -9.47
C GLU A 43 2.92 7.62 -8.00
N PRO A 44 2.10 8.43 -7.31
CA PRO A 44 1.70 8.18 -5.93
C PRO A 44 1.12 6.78 -5.70
N GLU A 45 0.31 6.28 -6.64
CA GLU A 45 -0.29 4.95 -6.52
C GLU A 45 0.77 3.84 -6.58
N ALA A 46 1.76 3.98 -7.47
CA ALA A 46 2.86 3.02 -7.61
C ALA A 46 3.78 3.05 -6.38
N LYS A 47 4.07 4.24 -5.83
CA LYS A 47 4.79 4.40 -4.55
C LYS A 47 4.03 3.72 -3.41
N ALA A 48 2.74 4.02 -3.24
CA ALA A 48 1.91 3.41 -2.22
C ALA A 48 1.85 1.88 -2.38
N ALA A 49 1.85 1.39 -3.63
CA ALA A 49 1.88 -0.03 -3.92
C ALA A 49 3.17 -0.70 -3.47
N ILE A 50 4.33 -0.12 -3.78
CA ILE A 50 5.60 -0.71 -3.36
C ILE A 50 5.78 -0.67 -1.84
N ILE A 51 5.41 0.46 -1.20
CA ILE A 51 5.45 0.61 0.25
C ILE A 51 4.58 -0.46 0.92
N TRP A 52 3.41 -0.74 0.36
CA TRP A 52 2.56 -1.83 0.83
C TRP A 52 3.24 -3.19 0.71
N ILE A 53 3.91 -3.48 -0.41
CA ILE A 53 4.64 -4.75 -0.63
C ILE A 53 5.77 -4.89 0.40
N ILE A 54 6.55 -3.84 0.59
CA ILE A 54 7.66 -3.81 1.56
C ILE A 54 7.14 -4.08 2.97
N GLY A 55 6.09 -3.37 3.40
CA GLY A 55 5.50 -3.55 4.72
C GLY A 55 4.80 -4.91 4.91
N GLN A 56 4.19 -5.47 3.86
CA GLN A 56 3.50 -6.76 3.94
C GLN A 56 4.48 -7.92 4.08
N TYR A 57 5.60 -7.88 3.37
CA TYR A 57 6.62 -8.94 3.32
C TYR A 57 7.93 -8.51 4.00
N ALA A 58 7.84 -7.67 5.03
CA ALA A 58 9.01 -7.09 5.70
C ALA A 58 9.89 -8.15 6.38
N ASP A 59 9.32 -9.28 6.78
CA ASP A 59 10.00 -10.46 7.31
C ASP A 59 10.87 -11.17 6.25
N ARG A 60 10.41 -11.22 4.99
CA ARG A 60 11.10 -11.83 3.84
C ARG A 60 12.17 -10.93 3.23
N ILE A 61 11.98 -9.62 3.29
CA ILE A 61 12.90 -8.63 2.72
C ILE A 61 13.95 -8.26 3.76
N GLU A 62 15.22 -8.61 3.51
CA GLU A 62 16.30 -8.38 4.48
C GLU A 62 16.50 -6.90 4.81
N ASN A 63 16.54 -6.02 3.80
CA ASN A 63 16.73 -4.57 3.94
C ASN A 63 15.41 -3.76 3.99
N SER A 64 14.34 -4.33 4.54
CA SER A 64 13.02 -3.68 4.58
C SER A 64 13.02 -2.37 5.39
N ASP A 65 13.83 -2.29 6.44
CA ASP A 65 14.01 -1.08 7.25
C ASP A 65 14.69 0.04 6.47
N GLY A 66 15.78 -0.25 5.76
CA GLY A 66 16.48 0.76 4.94
C GLY A 66 15.59 1.30 3.82
N LEU A 67 14.90 0.41 3.10
CA LEU A 67 13.98 0.81 2.03
C LEU A 67 12.85 1.71 2.53
N LEU A 68 12.24 1.39 3.70
CA LEU A 68 11.22 2.26 4.27
C LEU A 68 11.80 3.58 4.76
N GLN A 69 13.01 3.57 5.34
CA GLN A 69 13.67 4.79 5.79
C GLN A 69 13.92 5.79 4.65
N ASP A 70 14.28 5.29 3.45
CA ASP A 70 14.48 6.13 2.27
C ASP A 70 13.18 6.87 1.87
N TYR A 71 12.03 6.19 1.91
CA TYR A 71 10.73 6.84 1.66
C TYR A 71 10.27 7.75 2.80
N LEU A 72 10.62 7.42 4.05
CA LEU A 72 10.29 8.25 5.20
C LEU A 72 11.07 9.57 5.21
N ALA A 73 12.23 9.63 4.56
CA ALA A 73 13.02 10.87 4.45
C ALA A 73 12.27 12.01 3.75
N THR A 74 11.35 11.69 2.84
CA THR A 74 10.50 12.65 2.11
C THR A 74 9.05 12.67 2.61
N PHE A 75 8.75 12.08 3.78
CA PHE A 75 7.38 11.85 4.27
C PHE A 75 6.45 13.07 4.17
N HIS A 76 6.93 14.26 4.58
CA HIS A 76 6.13 15.48 4.58
C HIS A 76 5.83 16.04 3.18
N ASP A 77 6.65 15.70 2.18
CA ASP A 77 6.49 16.15 0.79
C ASP A 77 5.65 15.17 -0.04
N GLU A 78 5.43 13.95 0.46
CA GLU A 78 4.63 12.93 -0.21
C GLU A 78 3.11 13.19 -0.06
N PRO A 79 2.30 12.75 -1.04
CA PRO A 79 0.85 12.88 -0.95
C PRO A 79 0.26 12.01 0.17
N ILE A 80 -0.93 12.39 0.67
CA ILE A 80 -1.60 11.74 1.80
C ILE A 80 -1.73 10.22 1.64
N GLU A 81 -2.03 9.73 0.43
CA GLU A 81 -2.12 8.29 0.17
C GLU A 81 -0.81 7.53 0.40
N VAL A 82 0.33 8.14 0.07
CA VAL A 82 1.66 7.58 0.31
C VAL A 82 2.00 7.67 1.79
N GLN A 83 1.68 8.78 2.47
CA GLN A 83 1.86 8.93 3.91
C GLN A 83 1.07 7.87 4.70
N LEU A 84 -0.19 7.62 4.32
CA LEU A 84 -1.04 6.56 4.90
C LEU A 84 -0.44 5.16 4.68
N ALA A 85 0.11 4.91 3.49
CA ALA A 85 0.81 3.67 3.17
C ALA A 85 2.08 3.51 4.02
N LEU A 86 2.87 4.57 4.19
CA LEU A 86 4.09 4.58 5.01
C LEU A 86 3.80 4.34 6.48
N LEU A 87 2.79 4.99 7.04
CA LEU A 87 2.34 4.75 8.41
C LEU A 87 2.00 3.27 8.62
N THR A 88 1.18 2.70 7.74
CA THR A 88 0.77 1.30 7.83
C THR A 88 1.94 0.34 7.63
N ALA A 89 2.83 0.60 6.68
CA ALA A 89 4.00 -0.23 6.40
C ALA A 89 4.99 -0.23 7.58
N THR A 90 5.21 0.93 8.20
CA THR A 90 6.10 1.07 9.37
C THR A 90 5.56 0.30 10.57
N VAL A 91 4.24 0.35 10.80
CA VAL A 91 3.59 -0.45 11.87
C VAL A 91 3.73 -1.95 11.59
N LYS A 92 3.52 -2.39 10.34
CA LYS A 92 3.72 -3.80 9.97
C LYS A 92 5.18 -4.24 10.14
N LEU A 93 6.14 -3.41 9.73
CA LEU A 93 7.57 -3.67 9.95
C LEU A 93 7.86 -3.90 11.42
N PHE A 94 7.33 -3.07 12.32
CA PHE A 94 7.52 -3.24 13.76
C PHE A 94 6.86 -4.50 14.30
N ILE A 95 5.65 -4.85 13.85
CA ILE A 95 4.98 -6.09 14.26
C ILE A 95 5.75 -7.34 13.82
N GLN A 96 6.33 -7.32 12.61
CA GLN A 96 7.08 -8.45 12.06
C GLN A 96 8.52 -8.50 12.55
N ARG A 97 9.18 -7.35 12.69
CA ARG A 97 10.58 -7.16 13.08
C ARG A 97 10.72 -6.05 14.13
N PRO A 98 10.37 -6.31 15.40
CA PRO A 98 10.33 -5.29 16.45
C PRO A 98 11.65 -4.53 16.61
N THR A 99 12.78 -5.24 16.57
CA THR A 99 14.13 -4.66 16.75
C THR A 99 14.49 -3.63 15.69
N LYS A 100 13.98 -3.80 14.46
CA LYS A 100 14.24 -2.90 13.33
C LYS A 100 13.22 -1.76 13.29
N GLY A 101 11.95 -2.05 13.57
CA GLY A 101 10.88 -1.04 13.55
C GLY A 101 10.83 -0.12 14.78
N GLN A 102 11.52 -0.46 15.89
CA GLN A 102 11.45 0.29 17.14
C GLN A 102 11.91 1.75 17.02
N GLN A 103 12.85 2.03 16.11
CA GLN A 103 13.34 3.39 15.88
C GLN A 103 12.40 4.20 14.99
N LEU A 104 11.82 3.56 13.96
CA LEU A 104 11.00 4.24 12.96
C LEU A 104 9.57 4.53 13.45
N VAL A 105 8.95 3.60 14.19
CA VAL A 105 7.54 3.73 14.59
C VAL A 105 7.25 5.00 15.41
N PRO A 106 8.02 5.33 16.47
CA PRO A 106 7.73 6.51 17.28
C PRO A 106 7.84 7.81 16.47
N GLU A 107 8.81 7.88 15.55
CA GLU A 107 9.03 9.04 14.70
C GLU A 107 7.87 9.24 13.72
N VAL A 108 7.46 8.19 13.01
CA VAL A 108 6.32 8.25 12.09
C VAL A 108 5.00 8.54 12.82
N LEU A 109 4.78 7.92 13.99
CA LEU A 109 3.59 8.21 14.79
C LEU A 109 3.56 9.67 15.23
N LYS A 110 4.70 10.24 15.64
CA LYS A 110 4.79 11.64 16.01
C LYS A 110 4.41 12.54 14.83
N TRP A 111 4.98 12.31 13.65
CA TRP A 111 4.64 13.07 12.44
C TRP A 111 3.14 12.98 12.12
N CYS A 112 2.55 11.79 12.21
CA CYS A 112 1.13 11.59 11.99
C CYS A 112 0.24 12.22 13.07
N THR A 113 0.69 12.39 14.32
CA THR A 113 -0.16 12.93 15.39
C THR A 113 0.01 14.43 15.62
N GLU A 114 1.21 14.96 15.43
CA GLU A 114 1.60 16.33 15.78
C GLU A 114 1.75 17.23 14.53
N ASP A 115 2.28 16.69 13.43
CA ASP A 115 2.74 17.50 12.29
C ASP A 115 1.80 17.45 11.06
N THR A 116 0.80 16.57 11.04
CA THR A 116 -0.17 16.48 9.92
C THR A 116 -1.41 17.32 10.14
N ASP A 117 -1.89 17.95 9.07
CA ASP A 117 -3.18 18.63 9.01
C ASP A 117 -4.34 17.72 8.56
N ASP A 118 -4.03 16.52 8.03
CA ASP A 118 -5.06 15.60 7.55
C ASP A 118 -5.69 14.81 8.73
N PRO A 119 -7.03 14.89 8.90
CA PRO A 119 -7.70 14.24 10.02
C PRO A 119 -7.71 12.70 9.92
N ASP A 120 -7.75 12.11 8.72
CA ASP A 120 -7.72 10.63 8.57
C ASP A 120 -6.35 10.08 8.94
N LEU A 121 -5.27 10.72 8.47
CA LEU A 121 -3.91 10.35 8.83
C LEU A 121 -3.68 10.46 10.34
N ARG A 122 -4.17 11.55 10.95
CA ARG A 122 -4.08 11.77 12.40
C ARG A 122 -4.82 10.72 13.20
N ASP A 123 -6.06 10.42 12.83
CA ASP A 123 -6.89 9.44 13.51
C ASP A 123 -6.30 8.03 13.41
N ARG A 124 -5.80 7.65 12.23
CA ARG A 124 -5.09 6.37 12.06
C ARG A 124 -3.78 6.31 12.86
N GLY A 125 -3.05 7.42 12.95
CA GLY A 125 -1.87 7.55 13.80
C GLY A 125 -2.20 7.25 15.27
N TYR A 126 -3.22 7.92 15.83
CA TYR A 126 -3.66 7.65 17.19
C TYR A 126 -4.21 6.23 17.39
N MET A 127 -4.90 5.68 16.40
CA MET A 127 -5.39 4.30 16.44
C MET A 127 -4.23 3.31 16.57
N TYR A 128 -3.20 3.43 15.72
CA TYR A 128 -2.01 2.58 15.79
C TYR A 128 -1.23 2.78 17.09
N TRP A 129 -1.07 4.02 17.54
CA TRP A 129 -0.40 4.30 18.82
C TRP A 129 -1.09 3.56 19.97
N ARG A 130 -2.41 3.74 20.10
CA ARG A 130 -3.21 3.11 21.16
C ARG A 130 -3.15 1.59 21.07
N LEU A 131 -3.26 1.04 19.86
CA LEU A 131 -3.23 -0.39 19.61
C LEU A 131 -1.88 -0.99 20.04
N LEU A 132 -0.76 -0.39 19.60
CA LEU A 132 0.60 -0.85 19.93
C LEU A 132 0.96 -0.68 21.40
N SER A 133 0.44 0.38 22.05
CA SER A 133 0.70 0.66 23.47
C SER A 133 -0.16 -0.19 24.41
N THR A 134 -1.32 -0.67 23.95
CA THR A 134 -2.24 -1.46 24.78
C THR A 134 -1.89 -2.95 24.73
N ASP A 135 -1.78 -3.52 23.53
CA ASP A 135 -1.52 -4.96 23.37
C ASP A 135 -0.85 -5.25 22.00
N PRO A 136 0.46 -5.53 21.99
CA PRO A 136 1.18 -5.91 20.78
C PRO A 136 0.68 -7.21 20.12
N ALA A 137 0.13 -8.15 20.90
CA ALA A 137 -0.39 -9.40 20.36
C ALA A 137 -1.69 -9.16 19.59
N ALA A 138 -2.64 -8.44 20.20
CA ALA A 138 -3.86 -8.00 19.51
C ALA A 138 -3.54 -7.10 18.30
N ALA A 139 -2.52 -6.23 18.40
CA ALA A 139 -2.08 -5.42 17.28
C ALA A 139 -1.68 -6.27 16.07
N LYS A 140 -0.97 -7.38 16.30
CA LYS A 140 -0.63 -8.32 15.24
C LYS A 140 -1.86 -8.93 14.59
N GLU A 141 -2.81 -9.42 15.39
CA GLU A 141 -4.05 -10.02 14.84
C GLU A 141 -4.88 -9.01 14.04
N VAL A 142 -4.99 -7.78 14.51
CA VAL A 142 -5.77 -6.73 13.84
C VAL A 142 -5.10 -6.25 12.56
N VAL A 143 -3.79 -5.96 12.58
CA VAL A 143 -3.09 -5.34 11.46
C VAL A 143 -2.65 -6.36 10.39
N MET A 144 -2.19 -7.53 10.85
CA MET A 144 -1.71 -8.63 10.01
C MET A 144 -2.77 -9.73 9.80
N GLY A 145 -4.00 -9.53 10.27
CA GLY A 145 -5.11 -10.47 10.08
C GLY A 145 -5.40 -10.76 8.60
N GLU A 146 -5.97 -11.94 8.35
CA GLU A 146 -6.39 -12.35 7.01
C GLU A 146 -7.45 -11.39 6.48
N LYS A 147 -7.15 -10.78 5.34
CA LYS A 147 -8.08 -9.88 4.66
C LYS A 147 -8.89 -10.69 3.64
N PRO A 148 -10.18 -10.39 3.47
CA PRO A 148 -10.97 -11.05 2.44
C PRO A 148 -10.31 -10.83 1.07
N PRO A 149 -10.38 -11.83 0.17
CA PRO A 149 -9.77 -11.72 -1.15
C PRO A 149 -10.42 -10.57 -1.92
N ILE A 150 -9.61 -9.85 -2.71
CA ILE A 150 -10.16 -8.81 -3.60
C ILE A 150 -11.10 -9.47 -4.61
N THR A 151 -12.37 -9.07 -4.59
CA THR A 151 -13.33 -9.39 -5.64
C THR A 151 -13.27 -8.31 -6.73
N ALA A 152 -13.36 -8.70 -8.00
CA ALA A 152 -13.45 -7.75 -9.12
C ALA A 152 -14.86 -7.15 -9.26
N GLU A 153 -15.63 -7.08 -8.16
CA GLU A 153 -17.01 -6.61 -8.18
C GLU A 153 -17.11 -5.11 -8.49
N SER A 154 -16.05 -4.34 -8.22
CA SER A 154 -15.94 -2.93 -8.59
C SER A 154 -15.90 -2.69 -10.11
N GLU A 155 -15.59 -3.71 -10.92
CA GLU A 155 -15.62 -3.63 -12.39
C GLU A 155 -16.98 -4.06 -12.98
N LYS A 156 -17.89 -4.58 -12.14
CA LYS A 156 -19.23 -4.94 -12.59
C LYS A 156 -20.09 -3.68 -12.59
N LEU A 157 -20.63 -3.34 -13.76
CA LEU A 157 -21.69 -2.35 -13.86
C LEU A 157 -22.89 -2.81 -13.02
N GLU A 158 -23.50 -1.85 -12.31
CA GLU A 158 -24.77 -2.07 -11.65
C GLU A 158 -25.77 -2.67 -12.64
N PRO A 159 -26.49 -3.75 -12.30
CA PRO A 159 -27.34 -4.47 -13.25
C PRO A 159 -28.36 -3.57 -13.97
N ASN A 160 -28.90 -2.57 -13.25
CA ASN A 160 -29.84 -1.59 -13.81
C ASN A 160 -29.17 -0.68 -14.85
N THR A 161 -27.94 -0.23 -14.59
CA THR A 161 -27.16 0.58 -15.53
C THR A 161 -26.75 -0.24 -16.74
N LEU A 162 -26.36 -1.50 -16.54
CA LEU A 162 -26.04 -2.42 -17.62
C LEU A 162 -27.26 -2.65 -18.53
N GLU A 163 -28.44 -2.84 -17.97
CA GLU A 163 -29.68 -2.99 -18.73
C GLU A 163 -30.02 -1.72 -19.53
N GLU A 164 -29.87 -0.54 -18.93
CA GLU A 164 -30.05 0.73 -19.62
C GLU A 164 -29.06 0.91 -20.79
N LEU A 165 -27.80 0.47 -20.61
CA LEU A 165 -26.79 0.50 -21.66
C LEU A 165 -27.08 -0.53 -22.76
N CYS A 166 -27.52 -1.73 -22.40
CA CYS A 166 -27.94 -2.76 -23.36
C CYS A 166 -29.08 -2.28 -24.27
N LEU A 167 -30.04 -1.51 -23.72
CA LEU A 167 -31.12 -0.90 -24.48
C LEU A 167 -30.65 0.21 -25.42
N ASN A 168 -29.47 0.79 -25.17
CA ASN A 168 -28.90 1.92 -25.89
C ASN A 168 -27.65 1.56 -26.70
N ILE A 169 -27.42 0.28 -27.01
CA ILE A 169 -26.29 -0.20 -27.83
C ILE A 169 -26.31 0.49 -29.20
N GLY A 170 -25.19 1.12 -29.57
CA GLY A 170 -25.03 1.84 -30.85
C GLY A 170 -25.39 3.32 -30.80
N THR A 171 -25.70 3.86 -29.61
CA THR A 171 -25.89 5.30 -29.38
C THR A 171 -24.70 5.89 -28.61
N THR A 172 -24.55 7.22 -28.60
CA THR A 172 -23.49 7.90 -27.82
C THR A 172 -23.56 7.62 -26.31
N LYS A 173 -24.70 7.13 -25.79
CA LYS A 173 -24.84 6.71 -24.39
C LYS A 173 -24.01 5.46 -24.06
N THR A 174 -23.80 4.55 -25.02
CA THR A 174 -22.97 3.36 -24.82
C THR A 174 -21.49 3.58 -25.14
N ALA A 175 -21.13 4.66 -25.83
CA ALA A 175 -19.75 4.93 -26.25
C ALA A 175 -18.92 5.77 -25.25
N ARG A 176 -19.49 6.18 -24.10
CA ARG A 176 -18.90 7.16 -23.19
C ARG A 176 -18.60 6.65 -21.78
N GLN A 177 -18.68 5.34 -21.54
CA GLN A 177 -18.25 4.70 -20.29
C GLN A 177 -17.07 3.77 -20.56
#